data_AF-A0A0B1SZI9-F1
#
_entry.id   AF-A0A0B1SZI9-F1
#
_cell.length_a   1.000
_cell.length_b   1.000
_cell.length_c   1.000
_cell.angle_alpha   90.00
_cell.angle_beta   90.00
_cell.angle_gamma   90.00
#
_symmetry.space_group_name_H-M   'P 1'
#
loop_
_entity.id
_entity.type
_entity.pdbx_description
1 polymer ?
#
loop_
_entity_poly.entity_id
_entity_poly.type
_entity_poly.pdbx_seq_one_letter_code
_entity_poly.pdbx_strand_id
1 'polypeptide(L)'
;MSSISQYFDCRDRLRADHFRMWISFLSFVADLYANIGGGKDGELVNFVFQVFDYLLRAPILETLKIEELESLISALLSVGYDLERECPDQLALLKDLIRDAFIDVSEPWARKMILLLLELGASGWKLPAEANEYYFQQTTN
;
A
#
# COMPACT_ATOMS: atom_id res chain seq x y z
N MET A 1 16.69 -6.66 10.32
CA MET A 1 15.33 -7.22 10.48
C MET A 1 14.73 -6.93 11.86
N SER A 2 15.45 -7.15 12.98
CA SER A 2 14.94 -6.83 14.34
C SER A 2 14.44 -5.39 14.51
N SER A 3 15.13 -4.41 13.92
CA SER A 3 14.68 -3.01 13.97
C SER A 3 13.39 -2.75 13.18
N ILE A 4 13.20 -3.35 11.99
CA ILE A 4 11.97 -3.17 11.20
C ILE A 4 10.76 -3.73 11.95
N SER A 5 10.92 -4.91 12.55
CA SER A 5 9.89 -5.48 13.43
C SER A 5 9.52 -4.52 14.56
N GLN A 6 10.51 -3.96 15.27
CA GLN A 6 10.26 -3.01 16.36
C GLN A 6 9.50 -1.75 15.92
N TYR A 7 9.80 -1.21 14.74
CA TYR A 7 9.07 -0.08 14.17
C TYR A 7 7.63 -0.47 13.80
N PHE A 8 7.44 -1.66 13.22
CA PHE A 8 6.10 -2.15 12.88
C PHE A 8 5.27 -2.49 14.13
N ASP A 9 5.90 -2.97 15.19
CA ASP A 9 5.26 -3.27 16.47
C ASP A 9 4.71 -2.01 17.15
N CYS A 10 5.35 -0.85 16.94
CA CYS A 10 4.89 0.44 17.45
C CYS A 10 4.13 1.30 16.43
N ARG A 11 3.70 0.71 15.30
CA ARG A 11 3.04 1.42 14.18
C ARG A 11 1.85 2.28 14.60
N ASP A 12 1.02 1.83 15.55
CA ASP A 12 -0.14 2.60 16.01
C ASP A 12 0.29 3.94 16.63
N ARG A 13 1.35 3.90 17.46
CA ARG A 13 1.94 5.10 18.08
C ARG A 13 2.65 5.96 17.06
N LEU A 14 3.39 5.36 16.11
CA LEU A 14 4.05 6.12 15.05
C LEU A 14 3.03 6.86 14.18
N ARG A 15 1.93 6.19 13.82
CA ARG A 15 0.84 6.78 13.03
C ARG A 15 0.14 7.92 13.78
N ALA A 16 -0.09 7.77 15.09
CA ALA A 16 -0.76 8.75 15.92
C ALA A 16 0.13 9.96 16.26
N ASP A 17 1.34 9.71 16.77
CA ASP A 17 2.19 10.72 17.40
C ASP A 17 3.29 11.27 16.47
N HIS A 18 3.69 10.47 15.47
CA HIS A 18 4.84 10.75 14.61
C HIS A 18 4.54 10.49 13.13
N PHE A 19 3.41 11.00 12.63
CA PHE A 19 2.88 10.65 11.31
C PHE A 19 3.87 10.77 10.14
N ARG A 20 4.73 11.80 10.12
CA ARG A 20 5.78 11.91 9.08
C ARG A 20 6.77 10.75 9.10
N MET A 21 7.15 10.30 10.30
CA MET A 21 8.03 9.14 10.48
C MET A 21 7.32 7.85 10.05
N TRP A 22 6.02 7.74 10.33
CA TRP A 22 5.20 6.64 9.83
C TRP A 22 5.19 6.57 8.30
N ILE A 23 4.93 7.69 7.62
CA ILE A 23 4.98 7.75 6.14
C ILE A 23 6.39 7.39 5.62
N SER A 24 7.45 7.95 6.22
CA SER A 24 8.82 7.59 5.84
C SER A 24 9.12 6.10 6.04
N PHE A 25 8.57 5.49 7.09
CA PHE A 25 8.70 4.05 7.32
C PHE A 25 7.98 3.22 6.24
N LEU A 26 6.77 3.61 5.83
CA LEU A 26 6.04 2.95 4.75
C LEU A 26 6.84 2.93 3.44
N SER A 27 7.34 4.09 3.01
CA SER A 27 8.17 4.21 1.82
C SER A 27 9.47 3.42 1.96
N PHE A 28 10.12 3.50 3.13
CA PHE A 28 11.36 2.77 3.40
C PHE A 28 11.20 1.26 3.27
N VAL A 29 10.09 0.66 3.74
CA VAL A 29 9.85 -0.78 3.61
C VAL A 29 9.74 -1.19 2.13
N ALA A 30 9.02 -0.41 1.33
CA ALA A 30 8.90 -0.65 -0.11
C ALA A 30 10.25 -0.47 -0.84
N ASP A 31 10.98 0.60 -0.54
CA ASP A 31 12.30 0.88 -1.13
C ASP A 31 13.32 -0.20 -0.76
N LEU A 32 13.30 -0.65 0.50
CA LEU A 32 14.20 -1.70 0.97
C LEU A 32 13.94 -3.02 0.23
N TYR A 33 12.67 -3.37 0.03
CA TYR A 33 12.28 -4.51 -0.79
C TYR A 33 12.74 -4.34 -2.24
N ALA A 34 12.53 -3.16 -2.85
CA ALA A 34 12.96 -2.90 -4.24
C ALA A 34 14.47 -3.08 -4.44
N ASN A 35 15.28 -2.73 -3.45
CA ASN A 35 16.75 -2.76 -3.56
C ASN A 35 17.37 -4.10 -3.16
N ILE A 36 16.79 -4.80 -2.18
CA ILE A 36 17.36 -6.04 -1.62
C ILE A 36 16.62 -7.28 -2.14
N GLY A 37 15.39 -7.12 -2.64
CA GLY A 37 14.47 -8.19 -3.01
C GLY A 37 13.86 -8.88 -1.77
N GLY A 38 13.05 -9.91 -2.01
CA GLY A 38 12.44 -10.71 -0.94
C GLY A 38 13.41 -11.60 -0.16
N GLY A 39 14.62 -11.81 -0.68
CA GLY A 39 15.61 -12.73 -0.10
C GLY A 39 15.11 -14.18 -0.06
N LYS A 40 15.96 -15.09 0.44
CA LYS A 40 15.62 -16.53 0.57
C LYS A 40 14.57 -16.83 1.65
N ASP A 41 14.32 -15.90 2.56
CA ASP A 41 13.48 -16.11 3.75
C ASP A 41 12.18 -15.29 3.75
N GLY A 42 11.91 -14.44 2.76
CA GLY A 42 10.62 -13.77 2.57
C GLY A 42 10.19 -12.79 3.67
N GLU A 43 11.05 -12.49 4.66
CA GLU A 43 10.66 -11.63 5.79
C GLU A 43 10.31 -10.19 5.36
N LEU A 44 11.03 -9.60 4.39
CA LEU A 44 10.71 -8.27 3.87
C LEU A 44 9.39 -8.26 3.09
N VAL A 45 9.13 -9.33 2.33
CA VAL A 45 7.85 -9.53 1.63
C VAL A 45 6.70 -9.52 2.64
N ASN A 46 6.86 -10.22 3.77
CA ASN A 46 5.85 -10.26 4.83
C ASN A 46 5.57 -8.86 5.39
N PHE A 47 6.59 -8.03 5.62
CA PHE A 47 6.38 -6.66 6.09
C PHE A 47 5.63 -5.79 5.08
N VAL A 48 5.93 -5.93 3.78
CA VAL A 48 5.18 -5.23 2.73
C VAL A 48 3.69 -5.61 2.82
N PHE A 49 3.36 -6.91 2.82
CA PHE A 49 1.97 -7.34 2.90
C PHE A 49 1.30 -6.99 4.24
N GLN A 50 2.01 -7.06 5.35
CA GLN A 50 1.49 -6.64 6.66
C GLN A 50 1.16 -5.16 6.73
N VAL A 51 1.91 -4.31 6.03
CA VAL A 51 1.60 -2.87 5.90
C VAL A 51 0.27 -2.67 5.17
N PHE A 52 0.05 -3.37 4.05
CA PHE A 52 -1.24 -3.31 3.34
C PHE A 52 -2.38 -3.85 4.21
N ASP A 53 -2.17 -5.00 4.86
CA ASP A 53 -3.16 -5.62 5.75
C ASP A 53 -3.56 -4.69 6.90
N TYR A 54 -2.61 -4.01 7.52
CA TYR A 54 -2.87 -3.05 8.58
C TYR A 54 -3.66 -1.83 8.11
N LEU A 55 -3.32 -1.24 6.95
CA LEU A 55 -3.96 -0.01 6.45
C LEU A 55 -5.33 -0.26 5.82
N LEU A 56 -5.52 -1.40 5.15
CA LEU A 56 -6.73 -1.72 4.38
C LEU A 56 -7.78 -2.50 5.19
N ARG A 57 -7.59 -2.67 6.50
CA ARG A 57 -8.58 -3.28 7.39
C ARG A 57 -9.13 -2.28 8.40
N ALA A 58 -10.37 -2.52 8.83
CA ALA A 58 -10.94 -1.81 9.97
C ALA A 58 -10.13 -2.13 11.26
N PRO A 59 -9.96 -1.15 12.18
CA PRO A 59 -10.54 0.19 12.15
C PRO A 59 -9.69 1.23 11.40
N ILE A 60 -8.50 0.84 10.91
CA ILE A 60 -7.56 1.79 10.30
C ILE A 60 -8.11 2.35 8.99
N LEU A 61 -8.75 1.51 8.18
CA LEU A 61 -9.46 1.86 6.95
C LEU A 61 -10.38 3.09 7.12
N GLU A 62 -11.06 3.20 8.27
CA GLU A 62 -12.02 4.28 8.57
C GLU A 62 -11.33 5.61 8.92
N THR A 63 -10.06 5.56 9.30
CA THR A 63 -9.29 6.73 9.73
C THR A 63 -8.14 7.05 8.79
N LEU A 64 -8.12 6.44 7.60
CA LEU A 64 -7.05 6.59 6.61
C LEU A 64 -6.79 8.06 6.27
N LYS A 65 -5.52 8.36 6.02
CA LYS A 65 -5.08 9.65 5.49
C LYS A 65 -4.61 9.49 4.05
N ILE A 66 -4.72 10.56 3.27
CA ILE A 66 -4.39 10.57 1.84
C ILE A 66 -2.95 10.09 1.63
N GLU A 67 -2.01 10.58 2.44
CA GLU A 67 -0.58 10.26 2.33
C GLU A 67 -0.27 8.77 2.55
N GLU A 68 -1.11 8.06 3.31
CA GLU A 68 -0.95 6.60 3.52
C GLU A 68 -1.30 5.84 2.24
N LEU A 69 -2.42 6.20 1.59
CA LEU A 69 -2.80 5.59 0.31
C LEU A 69 -1.85 5.99 -0.82
N GLU A 70 -1.34 7.22 -0.86
CA GLU A 70 -0.29 7.63 -1.80
C GLU A 70 0.99 6.79 -1.63
N SER A 71 1.34 6.47 -0.38
CA SER A 71 2.48 5.60 -0.06
C SER A 71 2.26 4.18 -0.56
N LEU A 72 1.05 3.63 -0.38
CA LEU A 72 0.69 2.30 -0.89
C LEU A 72 0.68 2.24 -2.42
N ILE A 73 0.13 3.26 -3.09
CA ILE A 73 0.13 3.38 -4.56
C ILE A 73 1.58 3.41 -5.08
N SER A 74 2.42 4.25 -4.48
CA SER A 74 3.83 4.39 -4.85
C SER A 74 4.59 3.08 -4.64
N ALA A 75 4.31 2.36 -3.55
CA ALA A 75 4.89 1.05 -3.30
C ALA A 75 4.52 0.05 -4.40
N LEU A 76 3.23 -0.09 -4.76
CA LEU A 76 2.82 -1.02 -5.82
C LEU A 76 3.36 -0.65 -7.20
N LEU A 77 3.48 0.65 -7.50
CA LEU A 77 4.13 1.10 -8.74
C LEU A 77 5.62 0.72 -8.78
N SER A 78 6.31 0.76 -7.64
CA SER A 78 7.73 0.43 -7.57
C SER A 78 8.01 -1.07 -7.53
N VAL A 79 7.21 -1.85 -6.79
CA VAL A 79 7.54 -3.26 -6.46
C VAL A 79 6.48 -4.27 -6.90
N GLY A 80 5.32 -3.83 -7.39
CA GLY A 80 4.19 -4.71 -7.72
C GLY A 80 4.54 -5.76 -8.78
N TYR A 81 5.33 -5.40 -9.79
CA TYR A 81 5.77 -6.33 -10.83
C TYR A 81 6.66 -7.46 -10.28
N ASP A 82 7.59 -7.14 -9.38
CA ASP A 82 8.46 -8.14 -8.77
C ASP A 82 7.68 -9.01 -7.77
N LEU A 83 6.77 -8.42 -6.99
CA LEU A 83 5.86 -9.17 -6.11
C LEU A 83 5.01 -10.17 -6.90
N GLU A 84 4.54 -9.82 -8.10
CA GLU A 84 3.72 -10.73 -8.92
C GLU A 84 4.51 -11.92 -9.44
N ARG A 85 5.80 -11.73 -9.70
CA ARG A 85 6.69 -12.81 -10.15
C ARG A 85 7.18 -13.67 -8.99
N GLU A 86 7.48 -13.06 -7.85
CA GLU A 86 8.14 -13.74 -6.71
C GLU A 86 7.14 -14.38 -5.74
N CYS A 87 5.97 -13.77 -5.53
CA CYS A 87 4.96 -14.22 -4.58
C CYS A 87 3.52 -14.03 -5.11
N PRO A 88 3.15 -14.70 -6.21
CA PRO A 88 1.86 -14.53 -6.87
C PRO A 88 0.65 -14.84 -5.96
N ASP A 89 0.76 -15.85 -5.10
CA ASP A 89 -0.33 -16.24 -4.19
C ASP A 89 -0.59 -15.19 -3.10
N GLN A 90 0.48 -14.62 -2.52
CA GLN A 90 0.34 -13.54 -1.54
C GLN A 90 -0.20 -12.26 -2.19
N LEU A 91 0.21 -11.99 -3.43
CA LEU A 91 -0.31 -10.86 -4.18
C LEU A 91 -1.78 -11.04 -4.57
N ALA A 92 -2.22 -12.26 -4.85
CA ALA A 92 -3.64 -12.56 -5.07
C ALA A 92 -4.48 -12.24 -3.81
N LEU A 93 -3.99 -12.64 -2.62
CA LEU A 93 -4.63 -12.29 -1.35
C LEU A 93 -4.65 -10.77 -1.11
N LEU A 94 -3.59 -10.05 -1.50
CA LEU A 94 -3.58 -8.59 -1.44
C LEU A 94 -4.64 -7.99 -2.38
N LYS A 95 -4.80 -8.52 -3.60
CA LYS A 95 -5.85 -8.07 -4.53
C LYS A 95 -7.24 -8.29 -3.94
N ASP A 96 -7.46 -9.39 -3.22
CA ASP A 96 -8.72 -9.64 -2.51
C ASP A 96 -8.94 -8.64 -1.36
N LEU A 97 -7.91 -8.40 -0.54
CA LEU A 97 -7.94 -7.39 0.52
C LEU A 97 -8.27 -5.98 -0.01
N ILE A 98 -7.70 -5.58 -1.15
CA ILE A 98 -7.99 -4.28 -1.77
C ILE A 98 -9.47 -4.22 -2.22
N ARG A 99 -10.03 -5.32 -2.74
CA ARG A 99 -11.46 -5.39 -3.11
C ARG A 99 -12.36 -5.27 -1.89
N ASP A 100 -12.04 -5.96 -0.82
CA ASP A 100 -12.78 -5.88 0.45
C ASP A 100 -12.74 -4.43 0.99
N ALA A 101 -11.55 -3.83 1.03
CA ALA A 101 -11.38 -2.44 1.45
C ALA A 101 -12.16 -1.45 0.57
N PHE A 102 -12.25 -1.69 -0.74
CA PHE A 102 -13.05 -0.86 -1.66
C PHE A 102 -14.55 -0.90 -1.35
N ILE A 103 -15.05 -2.08 -0.94
CA ILE A 103 -16.46 -2.27 -0.56
C ILE A 103 -16.74 -1.61 0.78
N ASP A 104 -15.84 -1.76 1.76
CA ASP A 104 -16.04 -1.35 3.14
C ASP A 104 -15.75 0.15 3.39
N VAL A 105 -14.91 0.78 2.57
CA VAL A 105 -14.54 2.19 2.77
C VAL A 105 -15.74 3.13 2.55
N SER A 106 -15.98 4.00 3.53
CA SER A 106 -17.08 4.97 3.52
C SER A 106 -16.72 6.26 2.76
N GLU A 107 -15.49 6.74 2.92
CA GLU A 107 -15.00 8.01 2.40
C GLU A 107 -14.87 8.01 0.86
N PRO A 108 -15.55 8.92 0.13
CA PRO A 108 -15.51 8.94 -1.34
C PRO A 108 -14.11 9.14 -1.92
N TRP A 109 -13.29 9.98 -1.28
CA TRP A 109 -11.91 10.23 -1.72
C TRP A 109 -11.04 8.98 -1.57
N ALA A 110 -11.21 8.24 -0.47
CA ALA A 110 -10.45 7.03 -0.18
C ALA A 110 -10.89 5.89 -1.12
N ARG A 111 -12.21 5.77 -1.36
CA ARG A 111 -12.76 4.84 -2.36
C ARG A 111 -12.15 5.07 -3.73
N LYS A 112 -12.03 6.34 -4.15
CA LYS A 112 -11.38 6.71 -5.41
C LYS A 112 -9.92 6.24 -5.42
N MET A 113 -9.14 6.49 -4.38
CA MET A 113 -7.73 6.06 -4.34
C MET A 113 -7.57 4.53 -4.28
N ILE A 114 -8.46 3.81 -3.60
CA ILE A 114 -8.46 2.34 -3.57
C ILE A 114 -8.83 1.77 -4.95
N LEU A 115 -9.69 2.44 -5.72
CA LEU A 115 -9.98 2.05 -7.10
C LEU A 115 -8.70 2.10 -7.97
N LEU A 116 -7.84 3.10 -7.78
CA LEU A 116 -6.55 3.16 -8.46
C LEU A 116 -5.67 1.95 -8.10
N LEU A 117 -5.67 1.50 -6.83
CA LEU A 117 -4.94 0.27 -6.45
C LEU A 117 -5.47 -0.97 -7.19
N LEU A 118 -6.78 -1.09 -7.38
CA LEU A 118 -7.38 -2.17 -8.16
C LEU A 118 -6.97 -2.11 -9.64
N GLU A 119 -6.99 -0.91 -10.23
CA GLU A 119 -6.58 -0.69 -11.63
C GLU A 119 -5.11 -1.03 -11.85
N LEU A 120 -4.22 -0.66 -10.91
CA LEU A 120 -2.82 -1.06 -10.97
C LEU A 120 -2.65 -2.58 -11.03
N GLY A 121 -3.43 -3.32 -10.24
CA GLY A 121 -3.40 -4.78 -10.27
C GLY A 121 -3.91 -5.40 -11.57
N ALA A 122 -4.71 -4.67 -12.35
CA ALA A 122 -5.23 -5.09 -13.66
C ALA A 122 -4.35 -4.63 -14.84
N SER A 123 -3.59 -3.55 -14.68
CA SER A 123 -2.71 -2.98 -15.72
C SER A 123 -1.29 -3.55 -15.73
N GLY A 124 -1.00 -4.52 -14.86
CA GLY A 124 0.36 -5.03 -14.66
C GLY A 124 1.26 -4.01 -13.96
N TRP A 125 0.72 -3.34 -12.94
CA TRP A 125 1.43 -2.41 -12.04
C TRP A 125 1.97 -1.16 -12.73
N LYS A 126 1.26 -0.71 -13.77
CA LYS A 126 1.56 0.52 -14.50
C LYS A 126 0.41 1.49 -14.36
N LEU A 127 0.73 2.78 -14.20
CA LEU A 127 -0.31 3.79 -14.19
C LEU A 127 -1.06 3.79 -15.54
N PRO A 128 -2.39 3.59 -15.56
CA PRO A 128 -3.15 3.69 -16.80
C PRO A 128 -3.00 5.08 -17.45
N ALA A 129 -2.98 5.15 -18.78
CA ALA A 129 -2.81 6.44 -19.49
C ALA A 129 -3.91 7.45 -19.12
N GLU A 130 -5.14 6.96 -18.92
CA GLU A 130 -6.34 7.72 -18.58
C GLU A 130 -6.42 8.03 -17.06
N ALA A 131 -5.64 7.34 -16.22
CA ALA A 131 -5.66 7.52 -14.77
C ALA A 131 -5.21 8.93 -14.37
N ASN A 132 -4.34 9.57 -15.15
CA ASN A 132 -3.90 10.92 -14.85
C ASN A 132 -5.05 11.94 -14.83
N GLU A 133 -5.99 11.81 -15.76
CA GLU A 133 -7.13 12.72 -15.87
C GLU A 133 -8.14 12.47 -14.75
N TYR A 134 -8.44 11.20 -14.45
CA TYR A 134 -9.42 10.86 -13.44
C TYR A 134 -8.90 11.06 -12.01
N TYR A 135 -7.66 10.65 -11.70
CA TYR A 135 -7.15 10.62 -10.32
C TYR A 135 -6.39 11.88 -9.91
N PHE A 136 -5.66 12.53 -10.80
CA PHE A 136 -4.78 13.65 -10.44
C PHE A 136 -5.25 15.02 -10.93
N GLN A 137 -6.17 15.10 -11.90
CA GLN A 137 -6.79 16.38 -12.21
C GLN A 137 -7.85 16.71 -11.16
N GLN A 138 -7.74 17.91 -10.58
CA GLN A 138 -8.78 18.45 -9.75
C GLN A 138 -9.99 18.74 -10.63
N THR A 139 -11.04 17.93 -10.53
CA THR A 139 -12.38 18.41 -10.89
C THR A 139 -12.77 19.46 -9.84
N THR A 140 -12.36 20.70 -10.08
CA THR A 140 -12.99 21.89 -9.50
C THR A 140 -14.47 21.82 -9.91
N ASN A 141 -15.33 21.46 -8.97
CA ASN A 141 -16.78 21.71 -9.05
C ASN A 141 -17.25 22.11 -7.66
#